data_AF-A0A8H8WRP7-F1
#
_entry.id   AF-A0A8H8WRP7-F1
#
_cell.length_a   1.000
_cell.length_b   1.000
_cell.length_c   1.000
_cell.angle_alpha   90.00
_cell.angle_beta   90.00
_cell.angle_gamma   90.00
#
_symmetry.space_group_name_H-M   'P 1'
#
loop_
_entity.id
_entity.type
_entity.pdbx_description
1 polymer ?
#
loop_
_entity_poly.entity_id
_entity_poly.type
_entity_poly.pdbx_seq_one_letter_code
_entity_poly.pdbx_strand_id
1 'polypeptide(L)'
;MTVLRPYSRQQRFLLPPDLADWVAEDDLAHVVATVERVALDAFGINHRGAGKAQSHPRLMLGLLIYANGIVSSRRPERATYRDIGARFVAADQHPDHDTIAAFRRDNARAFGPLPS
;
A
#
# COMPACT_ATOMS: atom_id res chain seq x y z
N MET A 1 10.19 -43.31 10.26
CA MET A 1 11.23 -42.51 9.55
C MET A 1 10.61 -41.17 9.23
N THR A 2 11.18 -40.06 9.68
CA THR A 2 10.64 -38.72 9.41
C THR A 2 11.31 -38.14 8.18
N VAL A 3 10.53 -37.84 7.14
CA VAL A 3 11.03 -37.18 5.93
C VAL A 3 10.94 -35.68 6.14
N LEU A 4 12.07 -34.98 6.04
CA LEU A 4 12.13 -33.52 6.08
C LEU A 4 11.91 -32.94 4.68
N ARG A 5 11.21 -31.80 4.59
CA ARG A 5 11.09 -31.08 3.32
C ARG A 5 12.41 -30.38 2.98
N PRO A 6 12.77 -30.28 1.69
CA PRO A 6 13.90 -29.47 1.24
C PRO A 6 13.76 -28.01 1.72
N TYR A 7 14.85 -27.40 2.20
CA TYR A 7 14.91 -26.02 2.69
C TYR A 7 15.94 -25.23 1.89
N SER A 8 15.49 -24.32 1.03
CA SER A 8 16.36 -23.45 0.22
C SER A 8 15.78 -22.04 0.13
N ARG A 9 16.57 -21.04 0.52
CA ARG A 9 16.19 -19.60 0.38
C ARG A 9 16.45 -19.07 -1.03
N GLN A 10 17.21 -19.81 -1.83
CA GLN A 10 17.57 -19.47 -3.20
C GLN A 10 16.58 -20.06 -4.21
N GLN A 11 15.48 -20.66 -3.75
CA GLN A 11 14.42 -21.14 -4.62
C GLN A 11 13.84 -19.96 -5.41
N ARG A 12 13.94 -20.05 -6.74
CA ARG A 12 13.39 -19.06 -7.67
C ARG A 12 12.06 -19.59 -8.21
N PHE A 13 11.14 -18.66 -8.50
CA PHE A 13 9.93 -18.97 -9.24
C PHE A 13 10.17 -18.81 -10.74
N LEU A 14 9.55 -19.67 -11.55
CA LEU A 14 9.62 -19.58 -13.02
C LEU A 14 8.83 -18.38 -13.54
N LEU A 15 7.68 -18.10 -12.92
CA LEU A 15 6.84 -16.93 -13.15
C LEU A 15 6.72 -16.14 -11.85
N PRO A 16 6.51 -14.82 -11.91
CA PRO A 16 6.14 -14.04 -10.74
C PRO A 16 4.91 -14.68 -10.07
N PRO A 17 4.97 -14.98 -8.76
CA PRO A 17 3.82 -15.45 -8.02
C PRO A 17 2.76 -14.34 -7.92
N ASP A 18 1.49 -14.73 -7.81
CA ASP A 18 0.42 -13.78 -7.51
C ASP A 18 0.58 -13.32 -6.06
N LEU A 19 0.49 -12.00 -5.82
CA LEU A 19 0.51 -11.46 -4.47
C LEU A 19 -0.66 -11.99 -3.65
N ALA A 20 -1.82 -12.22 -4.29
CA ALA A 20 -3.01 -12.75 -3.64
C ALA A 20 -2.77 -14.12 -3.00
N ASP A 21 -1.90 -14.95 -3.59
CA ASP A 21 -1.57 -16.28 -3.06
C ASP A 21 -0.80 -16.21 -1.73
N TRP A 22 -0.20 -15.07 -1.41
CA TRP A 22 0.62 -14.86 -0.21
C TRP A 22 -0.06 -14.01 0.86
N VAL A 23 -1.21 -13.44 0.55
CA VAL A 23 -2.03 -12.68 1.49
C VAL A 23 -3.11 -13.61 2.02
N ALA A 24 -3.01 -13.98 3.30
CA ALA A 24 -4.00 -14.84 3.95
C ALA A 24 -5.41 -14.24 3.84
N GLU A 25 -6.44 -15.07 3.73
CA GLU A 25 -7.83 -14.63 3.54
C GLU A 25 -8.33 -13.70 4.66
N ASP A 26 -7.80 -13.85 5.88
CA ASP A 26 -8.12 -13.05 7.06
C ASP A 26 -7.24 -11.79 7.24
N ASP A 27 -6.34 -11.51 6.29
CA ASP A 27 -5.47 -10.34 6.34
C ASP A 27 -6.25 -9.03 6.11
N LEU A 28 -5.86 -7.99 6.85
CA LEU A 28 -6.42 -6.63 6.73
C LEU A 28 -6.29 -6.08 5.31
N ALA A 29 -5.31 -6.52 4.53
CA ALA A 29 -5.10 -6.14 3.14
C ALA A 29 -6.35 -6.38 2.27
N HIS A 30 -7.10 -7.46 2.49
CA HIS A 30 -8.36 -7.73 1.77
C HIS A 30 -9.48 -6.77 2.16
N VAL A 31 -9.57 -6.42 3.45
CA VAL A 31 -10.53 -5.43 3.94
C VAL A 31 -10.21 -4.05 3.37
N VAL A 32 -8.93 -3.67 3.34
CA VAL A 32 -8.46 -2.40 2.77
C VAL A 32 -8.66 -2.37 1.24
N ALA A 33 -8.45 -3.48 0.53
CA ALA A 33 -8.80 -3.59 -0.88
C ALA A 33 -10.32 -3.50 -1.12
N THR A 34 -11.15 -3.67 -0.09
CA THR A 34 -12.60 -3.43 -0.22
C THR A 34 -12.96 -1.94 -0.07
N VAL A 35 -12.07 -1.14 0.54
CA VAL A 35 -12.16 0.33 0.67
C VAL A 35 -12.09 1.02 -0.71
N GLU A 36 -11.80 0.29 -1.79
CA GLU A 36 -11.95 0.78 -3.16
C GLU A 36 -13.34 1.37 -3.48
N ARG A 37 -14.36 0.97 -2.70
CA ARG A 37 -15.74 1.46 -2.78
C ARG A 37 -15.99 2.78 -2.07
N VAL A 38 -15.02 3.32 -1.32
CA VAL A 38 -15.13 4.65 -0.72
C VAL A 38 -15.23 5.69 -1.84
N ALA A 39 -16.22 6.57 -1.71
CA ALA A 39 -16.37 7.70 -2.61
C ALA A 39 -15.10 8.56 -2.54
N LEU A 40 -14.46 8.73 -3.70
CA LEU A 40 -13.23 9.53 -3.84
C LEU A 40 -13.53 10.99 -4.22
N ASP A 41 -14.79 11.39 -4.19
CA ASP A 41 -15.25 12.74 -4.51
C ASP A 41 -14.61 13.81 -3.61
N ALA A 42 -14.26 13.45 -2.37
CA ALA A 42 -13.52 14.30 -1.45
C ALA A 42 -11.98 14.29 -1.63
N PHE A 43 -11.42 13.37 -2.44
CA PHE A 43 -9.97 13.20 -2.60
C PHE A 43 -9.50 13.68 -3.98
N GLY A 44 -8.68 14.74 -3.98
CA GLY A 44 -7.99 15.24 -5.16
C GLY A 44 -6.85 14.32 -5.62
N ILE A 45 -6.55 14.38 -6.92
CA ILE A 45 -5.41 13.69 -7.51
C ILE A 45 -4.13 14.53 -7.29
N ASN A 46 -3.08 13.90 -6.80
CA ASN A 46 -1.76 14.51 -6.64
C ASN A 46 -1.14 14.89 -7.99
N HIS A 47 -1.27 16.14 -8.40
CA HIS A 47 -0.60 16.67 -9.59
C HIS A 47 0.85 17.02 -9.27
N ARG A 48 1.78 16.06 -9.45
CA ARG A 48 3.19 16.43 -9.63
C ARG A 48 3.38 16.95 -11.05
N GLY A 49 4.19 18.02 -11.19
CA GLY A 49 4.49 18.68 -12.46
C GLY A 49 4.89 17.71 -13.59
N ALA A 50 4.74 18.20 -14.82
CA ALA A 50 4.82 17.43 -16.07
C ALA A 50 6.02 16.45 -16.11
N GLY A 51 5.74 15.15 -15.97
CA GLY A 51 6.72 14.09 -16.27
C GLY A 51 6.72 12.84 -15.40
N LYS A 52 6.12 12.85 -14.20
CA LYS A 52 6.01 11.65 -13.34
C LYS A 52 4.59 11.09 -13.31
N ALA A 53 4.47 9.77 -13.45
CA ALA A 53 3.19 9.07 -13.28
C ALA A 53 2.63 9.36 -11.88
N GLN A 54 1.36 9.75 -11.83
CA GLN A 54 0.70 10.11 -10.58
C GLN A 54 0.17 8.83 -9.91
N SER A 55 0.39 8.70 -8.60
CA SER A 55 -0.18 7.59 -7.85
C SER A 55 -1.71 7.73 -7.79
N HIS A 56 -2.41 6.62 -7.98
CA HIS A 56 -3.87 6.61 -7.95
C HIS A 56 -4.39 6.96 -6.53
N PRO A 57 -5.36 7.88 -6.35
CA PRO A 57 -5.85 8.30 -5.03
C PRO A 57 -6.33 7.14 -4.15
N ARG A 58 -7.00 6.15 -4.76
CA ARG A 58 -7.42 4.90 -4.11
C ARG A 58 -6.24 4.13 -3.49
N LEU A 59 -5.13 4.04 -4.21
CA LEU A 59 -3.91 3.39 -3.74
C LEU A 59 -3.33 4.16 -2.56
N MET A 60 -3.24 5.49 -2.67
CA MET A 60 -2.76 6.34 -1.57
C MET A 60 -3.62 6.18 -0.31
N LEU A 61 -4.95 6.21 -0.48
CA LEU A 61 -5.89 6.06 0.62
C LEU A 61 -5.80 4.68 1.28
N GLY A 62 -5.85 3.61 0.47
CA GLY A 62 -5.73 2.24 0.95
C GLY A 62 -4.42 2.03 1.71
N LEU A 63 -3.30 2.49 1.15
CA LEU A 63 -2.00 2.37 1.80
C LEU A 63 -1.92 3.13 3.14
N LEU A 64 -2.52 4.32 3.24
CA LEU A 64 -2.57 5.10 4.47
C LEU A 64 -3.44 4.42 5.55
N ILE A 65 -4.55 3.80 5.16
CA ILE A 65 -5.42 3.04 6.06
C ILE A 65 -4.71 1.77 6.53
N TYR A 66 -4.10 1.02 5.61
CA TYR A 66 -3.32 -0.19 5.93
C TYR A 66 -2.17 0.13 6.89
N ALA A 67 -1.49 1.26 6.68
CA ALA A 67 -0.46 1.75 7.58
C ALA A 67 -1.02 2.37 8.89
N ASN A 68 -2.29 2.12 9.24
CA ASN A 68 -2.99 2.56 10.45
C ASN A 68 -3.00 4.08 10.65
N GLY A 69 -3.06 4.88 9.58
CA GLY A 69 -3.14 6.35 9.66
C GLY A 69 -1.87 7.01 10.23
N ILE A 70 -0.77 6.28 10.36
CA ILE A 70 0.46 6.75 11.03
C ILE A 70 0.98 8.02 10.39
N VAL A 71 1.34 9.02 11.22
CA VAL A 71 1.74 10.37 10.80
C VAL A 71 2.97 10.39 9.88
N SER A 72 3.92 9.47 10.07
CA SER A 72 5.12 9.39 9.23
C SER A 72 4.80 8.80 7.86
N SER A 73 5.05 9.55 6.78
CA SER A 73 4.97 9.06 5.39
C SER A 73 6.06 8.02 5.04
N ARG A 74 7.15 7.95 5.80
CA ARG A 74 8.22 6.95 5.60
C ARG A 74 7.80 5.54 5.97
N ARG A 75 6.83 5.40 6.88
CA ARG A 75 6.33 4.08 7.30
C ARG A 75 5.52 3.38 6.21
N PRO A 76 4.48 3.99 5.61
CA PRO A 76 3.79 3.39 4.46
C PRO A 76 4.74 3.16 3.29
N GLU A 77 5.68 4.07 2.98
CA GLU A 77 6.73 3.82 1.96
C GLU A 77 7.48 2.51 2.27
N ARG A 78 8.07 2.38 3.46
CA ARG A 78 8.82 1.18 3.86
C ARG A 78 7.95 -0.09 3.89
N ALA A 79 6.68 0.03 4.23
CA ALA A 79 5.76 -1.11 4.27
C ALA A 79 5.62 -1.72 2.87
N THR A 80 5.50 -0.90 1.83
CA THR A 80 5.43 -1.40 0.44
C THR A 80 6.66 -2.23 0.04
N TYR A 81 7.80 -2.15 0.72
CA TYR A 81 8.96 -3.00 0.40
C TYR A 81 9.07 -4.25 1.26
N ARG A 82 8.44 -4.29 2.44
CA ARG A 82 8.73 -5.28 3.48
C ARG A 82 7.54 -6.16 3.84
N ASP A 83 6.34 -5.67 3.56
CA ASP A 83 5.09 -6.27 3.99
C ASP A 83 4.27 -6.65 2.75
N ILE A 84 3.89 -7.93 2.66
CA ILE A 84 3.21 -8.44 1.47
C ILE A 84 1.79 -7.90 1.33
N GLY A 85 1.09 -7.69 2.46
CA GLY A 85 -0.22 -7.06 2.47
C GLY A 85 -0.14 -5.60 2.02
N ALA A 86 0.89 -4.87 2.42
CA ALA A 86 1.13 -3.51 1.92
C ALA A 86 1.42 -3.49 0.41
N ARG A 87 2.17 -4.48 -0.11
CA ARG A 87 2.41 -4.63 -1.56
C ARG A 87 1.13 -4.94 -2.31
N PHE A 88 0.29 -5.82 -1.76
CA PHE A 88 -1.01 -6.13 -2.32
C PHE A 88 -1.91 -4.89 -2.39
N VAL A 89 -2.04 -4.16 -1.27
CA VAL A 89 -2.80 -2.89 -1.20
C VAL A 89 -2.25 -1.84 -2.16
N ALA A 90 -0.93 -1.80 -2.32
CA ALA A 90 -0.27 -0.86 -3.21
C ALA A 90 -0.18 -1.33 -4.67
N ALA A 91 -0.79 -2.47 -5.03
CA ALA A 91 -0.65 -3.08 -6.36
C ALA A 91 0.82 -3.16 -6.84
N ASP A 92 1.71 -3.56 -5.93
CA ASP A 92 3.17 -3.60 -6.06
C ASP A 92 3.86 -2.27 -6.42
N GLN A 93 3.20 -1.13 -6.19
CA GLN A 93 3.79 0.20 -6.36
C GLN A 93 4.42 0.69 -5.06
N HIS A 94 5.46 1.51 -5.20
CA HIS A 94 6.24 2.04 -4.07
C HIS A 94 6.29 3.57 -4.11
N PRO A 95 5.19 4.26 -3.76
CA PRO A 95 5.18 5.72 -3.67
C PRO A 95 6.19 6.21 -2.61
N ASP A 96 7.01 7.19 -2.97
CA ASP A 96 7.97 7.80 -2.05
C ASP A 96 7.27 8.58 -0.91
N HIS A 97 7.95 8.74 0.23
CA HIS A 97 7.41 9.49 1.37
C HIS A 97 6.98 10.92 1.03
N ASP A 98 7.60 11.56 0.04
CA ASP A 98 7.23 12.89 -0.41
C ASP A 98 5.88 12.89 -1.14
N THR A 99 5.58 11.83 -1.90
CA THR A 99 4.32 11.64 -2.64
C THR A 99 3.20 11.39 -1.65
N ILE A 100 3.46 10.53 -0.66
CA ILE A 100 2.52 10.24 0.42
C ILE A 100 2.27 11.50 1.28
N ALA A 101 3.31 12.27 1.59
CA ALA A 101 3.17 13.51 2.36
C ALA A 101 2.40 14.59 1.58
N ALA A 102 2.67 14.75 0.28
CA ALA A 102 1.91 15.64 -0.58
C ALA A 102 0.43 15.24 -0.62
N PHE A 103 0.13 13.94 -0.78
CA PHE A 103 -1.25 13.45 -0.81
C PHE A 103 -2.03 13.83 0.45
N ARG A 104 -1.42 13.62 1.62
CA ARG A 104 -2.05 13.98 2.91
C ARG A 104 -2.28 15.47 3.05
N ARG A 105 -1.32 16.28 2.62
CA ARG A 105 -1.41 17.74 2.71
C ARG A 105 -2.53 18.28 1.83
N ASP A 106 -2.56 17.84 0.57
CA ASP A 106 -3.51 18.32 -0.43
C ASP A 106 -4.94 17.84 -0.11
N ASN A 107 -5.07 16.71 0.60
CA ASN A 107 -6.33 16.12 1.02
C ASN A 107 -6.63 16.27 2.53
N ALA A 108 -5.94 17.18 3.23
CA ALA A 108 -6.05 17.29 4.69
C ALA A 108 -7.49 17.51 5.19
N ARG A 109 -8.32 18.20 4.41
CA ARG A 109 -9.75 18.41 4.74
C ARG A 109 -10.55 17.11 4.75
N ALA A 110 -10.22 16.16 3.88
CA ALA A 110 -10.90 14.87 3.79
C ALA A 110 -10.48 13.89 4.91
N PHE A 111 -9.24 14.03 5.43
CA PHE A 111 -8.74 13.22 6.54
C PHE A 111 -9.16 13.72 7.94
N GLY A 112 -9.67 14.95 8.06
CA GLY A 112 -9.88 15.60 9.35
C GLY A 112 -8.55 16.09 9.98
N PRO A 113 -8.61 16.83 11.10
CA PRO A 113 -7.40 17.26 11.79
C PRO A 113 -6.56 16.05 12.22
N LEU A 114 -5.27 16.06 11.92
CA LEU A 114 -4.34 15.03 12.36
C LEU A 114 -4.37 14.96 13.89
N PRO A 115 -4.48 13.76 14.51
CA PRO A 115 -4.36 13.63 15.94
C PRO A 115 -2.98 14.18 16.36
N SER A 116 -3.01 15.07 17.36
CA SER A 116 -1.85 15.72 17.97
C SER A 116 -0.87 14.72 18.57
#